data_AF-A0A354F8H0-F1
#
_entry.id   AF-A0A354F8H0-F1
#
_cell.length_a   1.000
_cell.length_b   1.000
_cell.length_c   1.000
_cell.angle_alpha   90.00
_cell.angle_beta   90.00
_cell.angle_gamma   90.00
#
_symmetry.space_group_name_H-M   'P 1'
#
loop_
_entity.id
_entity.type
_entity.pdbx_description
1 polymer ?
#
loop_
_entity_poly.entity_id
_entity_poly.type
_entity_poly.pdbx_seq_one_letter_code
_entity_poly.pdbx_strand_id
1 'polypeptide(L)'
;FLDEIGDMSLNTQAKVLRVLQEQEFQRVGGNRTIKVDVRLITATNKDLQSEIKKGAFREDLFYRINVIVLDVPALRERREDIPLLAGHFLKEIIREQGLRERILTDEALKLLKGYDWPGNVRELRNLMERVAIMVQGERILPGDLAIISKNGQEKGLPQLPGDRYGSLREARADFEKYYITERLKENNWNVTKTADDLKIERSNLHRKMKLLGIEEDIKSQ
;
A
#
# COMPACT_ATOMS: atom_id res chain seq x y z
N PHE A 1 -8.13 -1.82 -27.22
CA PHE A 1 -7.48 -2.27 -25.97
C PHE A 1 -8.46 -3.18 -25.25
N LEU A 2 -8.00 -4.32 -24.74
CA LEU A 2 -8.79 -5.23 -23.90
C LEU A 2 -8.09 -5.36 -22.55
N ASP A 3 -8.74 -4.90 -21.49
CA ASP A 3 -8.26 -5.11 -20.12
C ASP A 3 -8.77 -6.44 -19.56
N GLU A 4 -8.06 -6.98 -18.57
CA GLU A 4 -8.43 -8.21 -17.85
C GLU A 4 -8.81 -9.38 -18.79
N ILE A 5 -8.03 -9.59 -19.87
CA ILE A 5 -8.35 -10.64 -20.87
C ILE A 5 -8.41 -12.05 -20.27
N GLY A 6 -7.68 -12.28 -19.17
CA GLY A 6 -7.70 -13.55 -18.41
C GLY A 6 -9.00 -13.83 -17.65
N ASP A 7 -9.92 -12.87 -17.55
CA ASP A 7 -11.25 -13.05 -16.92
C ASP A 7 -12.36 -13.34 -17.93
N MET A 8 -12.04 -13.36 -19.23
CA MET A 8 -13.03 -13.66 -20.26
C MET A 8 -13.50 -15.11 -20.20
N SER A 9 -14.81 -15.33 -20.37
CA SER A 9 -15.36 -16.67 -20.58
C SER A 9 -14.75 -17.34 -21.83
N LEU A 10 -14.67 -18.68 -21.87
CA LEU A 10 -14.17 -19.42 -23.03
C LEU A 10 -14.91 -19.09 -24.34
N ASN A 11 -16.22 -18.79 -24.25
CA ASN A 11 -17.02 -18.37 -25.40
C ASN A 11 -16.59 -16.99 -25.91
N THR A 12 -16.34 -16.04 -25.00
CA THR A 12 -15.80 -14.72 -25.35
C THR A 12 -14.41 -14.85 -25.97
N GLN A 13 -13.55 -15.69 -25.40
CA GLN A 13 -12.21 -15.97 -25.94
C GLN A 13 -12.27 -16.51 -27.38
N ALA A 14 -13.19 -17.45 -27.67
CA ALA A 14 -13.38 -17.97 -29.02
C ALA A 14 -13.83 -16.89 -30.03
N LYS A 15 -14.70 -15.97 -29.60
CA LYS A 15 -15.11 -14.84 -30.44
C LYS A 15 -13.95 -13.89 -30.72
N VAL A 16 -13.16 -13.54 -29.70
CA VAL A 16 -11.97 -12.69 -29.87
C VAL A 16 -10.97 -13.35 -30.82
N LEU A 17 -10.70 -14.64 -30.65
CA LEU A 17 -9.83 -15.39 -31.54
C LEU A 17 -10.30 -15.31 -33.00
N ARG A 18 -11.62 -15.49 -33.24
CA ARG A 18 -12.21 -15.39 -34.58
C ARG A 18 -11.96 -14.02 -35.20
N VAL A 19 -12.17 -12.93 -34.45
CA VAL A 19 -11.88 -11.57 -34.93
C VAL A 19 -10.39 -11.40 -35.29
N LEU A 20 -9.48 -11.96 -34.48
CA LEU A 20 -8.04 -11.88 -34.73
C LEU A 20 -7.54 -12.73 -35.90
N GLN A 21 -8.26 -13.79 -36.24
CA GLN A 21 -7.93 -14.69 -37.35
C GLN A 21 -8.57 -14.25 -38.66
N GLU A 22 -9.87 -14.01 -38.65
CA GLU A 22 -10.67 -13.72 -39.85
C GLU A 22 -10.75 -12.22 -40.17
N GLN A 23 -10.32 -11.35 -39.23
CA GLN A 23 -10.46 -9.89 -39.35
C GLN A 23 -11.90 -9.45 -39.61
N GLU A 24 -12.86 -10.19 -39.08
CA GLU A 24 -14.28 -9.90 -39.21
C GLU A 24 -15.08 -10.31 -37.97
N PHE A 25 -16.24 -9.69 -37.80
CA PHE A 25 -17.17 -10.03 -36.73
C PHE A 25 -18.63 -9.79 -37.14
N GLN A 26 -19.56 -10.33 -36.36
CA GLN A 26 -20.99 -10.07 -36.47
C GLN A 26 -21.49 -9.36 -35.22
N ARG A 27 -22.44 -8.44 -35.39
CA ARG A 27 -23.12 -7.80 -34.25
C ARG A 27 -24.03 -8.80 -33.55
N VAL A 28 -24.29 -8.59 -32.26
CA VAL A 28 -25.28 -9.40 -31.53
C VAL A 28 -26.63 -9.30 -32.22
N GLY A 29 -27.22 -10.44 -32.58
CA GLY A 29 -28.49 -10.52 -33.29
C GLY A 29 -28.43 -10.16 -34.79
N GLY A 30 -27.26 -9.82 -35.33
CA GLY A 30 -27.06 -9.56 -36.75
C GLY A 30 -26.41 -10.74 -37.47
N ASN A 31 -26.72 -10.91 -38.75
CA ASN A 31 -26.07 -11.89 -39.63
C ASN A 31 -25.07 -11.25 -40.59
N ARG A 32 -24.98 -9.92 -40.61
CA ARG A 32 -24.04 -9.18 -41.46
C ARG A 32 -22.63 -9.26 -40.86
N THR A 33 -21.73 -9.87 -41.62
CA THR A 33 -20.29 -9.87 -41.36
C THR A 33 -19.70 -8.49 -41.65
N ILE A 34 -18.83 -8.02 -40.74
CA ILE A 34 -18.17 -6.71 -40.80
C ILE A 34 -16.66 -6.96 -40.75
N LYS A 35 -15.92 -6.53 -41.78
CA LYS A 35 -14.45 -6.58 -41.80
C LYS A 35 -13.85 -5.44 -40.99
N VAL A 36 -12.73 -5.70 -40.33
CA VAL A 36 -12.01 -4.75 -39.48
C VAL A 36 -10.50 -4.92 -39.64
N ASP A 37 -9.78 -3.81 -39.53
CA ASP A 37 -8.32 -3.82 -39.34
C ASP A 37 -8.03 -3.18 -37.98
N VAL A 38 -7.48 -3.98 -37.06
CA VAL A 38 -7.30 -3.57 -35.67
C VAL A 38 -5.93 -3.96 -35.16
N ARG A 39 -5.30 -3.03 -34.44
CA ARG A 39 -4.17 -3.33 -33.57
C ARG A 39 -4.70 -3.69 -32.19
N LEU A 40 -4.46 -4.94 -31.77
CA LEU A 40 -4.85 -5.38 -30.44
C LEU A 40 -3.74 -5.07 -29.42
N ILE A 41 -4.14 -4.50 -28.28
CA ILE A 41 -3.32 -4.37 -27.07
C ILE A 41 -4.16 -4.97 -25.95
N THR A 42 -3.58 -5.89 -25.18
CA THR A 42 -4.25 -6.60 -24.09
C THR A 42 -3.49 -6.43 -22.78
N ALA A 43 -4.20 -6.44 -21.66
CA ALA A 43 -3.63 -6.48 -20.33
C ALA A 43 -4.32 -7.58 -19.47
N THR A 44 -3.59 -8.09 -18.48
CA THR A 44 -4.08 -9.07 -17.51
C THR A 44 -3.19 -9.05 -16.28
N ASN A 45 -3.78 -9.31 -15.11
CA ASN A 45 -3.07 -9.56 -13.85
C ASN A 45 -2.89 -11.07 -13.57
N LYS A 46 -3.44 -11.94 -14.42
CA LYS A 46 -3.33 -13.41 -14.30
C LYS A 46 -2.16 -13.96 -15.11
N ASP A 47 -1.54 -14.99 -14.57
CA ASP A 47 -0.66 -15.88 -15.33
C ASP A 47 -1.48 -16.73 -16.29
N LEU A 48 -1.49 -16.35 -17.57
CA LEU A 48 -2.24 -17.03 -18.61
C LEU A 48 -1.77 -18.48 -18.84
N GLN A 49 -0.50 -18.81 -18.61
CA GLN A 49 -0.03 -20.19 -18.73
C GLN A 49 -0.63 -21.09 -17.65
N SER A 50 -0.75 -20.56 -16.43
CA SER A 50 -1.47 -21.23 -15.33
C SER A 50 -2.96 -21.40 -15.66
N GLU A 51 -3.60 -20.37 -16.22
CA GLU A 51 -5.02 -20.44 -16.60
C GLU A 51 -5.28 -21.43 -17.75
N ILE A 52 -4.34 -21.60 -18.69
CA ILE A 52 -4.40 -22.66 -19.72
C ILE A 52 -4.38 -24.04 -19.07
N LYS A 53 -3.46 -24.28 -18.13
CA LYS A 53 -3.36 -25.58 -17.42
C LYS A 53 -4.63 -25.92 -16.64
N LYS A 54 -5.37 -24.92 -16.16
CA LYS A 54 -6.67 -25.07 -15.48
C LYS A 54 -7.85 -25.22 -16.45
N GLY A 55 -7.65 -25.06 -17.75
CA GLY A 55 -8.71 -25.04 -18.75
C GLY A 55 -9.56 -23.76 -18.75
N ALA A 56 -9.14 -22.72 -18.04
CA ALA A 56 -9.83 -21.44 -17.95
C ALA A 56 -9.47 -20.48 -19.09
N PHE A 57 -8.34 -20.73 -19.77
CA PHE A 57 -7.89 -19.92 -20.91
C PHE A 57 -7.51 -20.81 -22.09
N ARG A 58 -7.84 -20.37 -23.30
CA ARG A 58 -7.55 -21.12 -24.52
C ARG A 58 -6.11 -20.89 -24.98
N GLU A 59 -5.42 -21.99 -25.24
CA GLU A 59 -4.04 -21.98 -25.72
C GLU A 59 -3.90 -21.31 -27.11
N ASP A 60 -4.87 -21.49 -28.00
CA ASP A 60 -4.87 -20.88 -29.35
C ASP A 60 -4.95 -19.34 -29.30
N LEU A 61 -5.76 -18.79 -28.38
CA LEU A 61 -5.82 -17.35 -28.15
C LEU A 61 -4.52 -16.83 -27.53
N PHE A 62 -3.94 -17.57 -26.57
CA PHE A 62 -2.68 -17.19 -25.93
C PHE A 62 -1.57 -16.95 -26.95
N TYR A 63 -1.34 -17.90 -27.86
CA TYR A 63 -0.30 -17.73 -28.88
C TYR A 63 -0.58 -16.59 -29.87
N ARG A 64 -1.85 -16.19 -30.05
CA ARG A 64 -2.21 -15.07 -30.93
C ARG A 64 -1.97 -13.70 -30.28
N ILE A 65 -2.05 -13.60 -28.95
CA ILE A 65 -1.87 -12.35 -28.22
C ILE A 65 -0.47 -12.21 -27.59
N ASN A 66 0.19 -13.32 -27.28
CA ASN A 66 1.49 -13.37 -26.59
C ASN A 66 2.66 -13.18 -27.58
N VAL A 67 2.62 -12.10 -28.37
CA VAL A 67 3.64 -11.78 -29.38
C VAL A 67 4.72 -10.87 -28.81
N ILE A 68 4.31 -9.75 -28.22
CA ILE A 68 5.21 -8.83 -27.51
C ILE A 68 4.62 -8.65 -26.11
N VAL A 69 5.35 -9.12 -25.11
CA VAL A 69 4.95 -9.06 -23.70
C VAL A 69 5.69 -7.92 -23.04
N LEU A 70 4.94 -7.03 -22.38
CA LEU A 70 5.47 -5.99 -21.53
C LEU A 70 5.08 -6.33 -20.10
N ASP A 71 6.08 -6.68 -19.30
CA ASP A 71 5.88 -6.88 -17.87
C ASP A 71 5.85 -5.52 -17.16
N VAL A 72 4.83 -5.29 -16.34
CA VAL A 72 4.65 -4.03 -15.62
C VAL A 72 5.03 -4.27 -14.17
N PRO A 73 6.21 -3.80 -13.73
CA PRO A 73 6.72 -4.11 -12.39
C PRO A 73 5.82 -3.52 -11.30
N ALA A 74 5.77 -4.20 -10.16
CA ALA A 74 5.05 -3.70 -9.01
C ALA A 74 5.71 -2.43 -8.46
N LEU A 75 4.95 -1.55 -7.79
CA LEU A 75 5.53 -0.31 -7.25
C LEU A 75 6.70 -0.57 -6.28
N ARG A 76 6.62 -1.65 -5.50
CA ARG A 76 7.71 -2.11 -4.60
C ARG A 76 9.00 -2.50 -5.31
N GLU A 77 8.96 -2.82 -6.60
CA GLU A 77 10.13 -3.15 -7.42
C GLU A 77 10.78 -1.90 -8.01
N ARG A 78 10.08 -0.75 -7.95
CA ARG A 78 10.55 0.56 -8.44
C ARG A 78 10.38 1.65 -7.37
N ARG A 79 10.88 1.39 -6.17
CA ARG A 79 10.72 2.29 -5.01
C ARG A 79 11.31 3.69 -5.23
N GLU A 80 12.29 3.83 -6.12
CA GLU A 80 12.88 5.13 -6.45
C GLU A 80 11.93 6.06 -7.22
N ASP A 81 10.91 5.52 -7.89
CA ASP A 81 9.90 6.31 -8.61
C ASP A 81 8.83 6.87 -7.66
N ILE A 82 8.71 6.32 -6.45
CA ILE A 82 7.64 6.66 -5.50
C ILE A 82 7.59 8.16 -5.17
N PRO A 83 8.71 8.86 -4.85
CA PRO A 83 8.67 10.29 -4.57
C PRO A 83 8.14 11.12 -5.75
N LEU A 84 8.56 10.76 -6.97
CA LEU A 84 8.14 11.47 -8.18
C LEU A 84 6.65 11.26 -8.44
N LEU A 85 6.16 10.01 -8.33
CA LEU A 85 4.75 9.67 -8.48
C LEU A 85 3.89 10.32 -7.40
N ALA A 86 4.31 10.26 -6.14
CA ALA A 86 3.60 10.84 -5.00
C ALA A 86 3.47 12.37 -5.16
N GLY A 87 4.57 13.05 -5.49
CA GLY A 87 4.56 14.48 -5.76
C GLY A 87 3.68 14.86 -6.96
N HIS A 88 3.71 14.05 -8.02
CA HIS A 88 2.85 14.25 -9.19
C HIS A 88 1.36 14.15 -8.83
N PHE A 89 0.93 13.07 -8.18
CA PHE A 89 -0.47 12.89 -7.78
C PHE A 89 -0.92 13.98 -6.81
N LEU A 90 -0.10 14.29 -5.81
CA LEU A 90 -0.43 15.34 -4.85
C LEU A 90 -0.67 16.69 -5.55
N LYS A 91 0.20 17.06 -6.49
CA LYS A 91 0.05 18.30 -7.27
C LYS A 91 -1.17 18.28 -8.18
N GLU A 92 -1.45 17.17 -8.85
CA GLU A 92 -2.63 16.99 -9.69
C GLU A 92 -3.91 17.20 -8.87
N ILE A 93 -4.02 16.51 -7.73
CA ILE A 93 -5.21 16.53 -6.86
C ILE A 93 -5.44 17.91 -6.25
N ILE A 94 -4.38 18.57 -5.75
CA ILE A 94 -4.47 19.92 -5.20
C ILE A 94 -5.02 20.90 -6.24
N ARG A 95 -4.54 20.80 -7.49
CA ARG A 95 -5.01 21.64 -8.60
C ARG A 95 -6.45 21.34 -8.98
N GLU A 96 -6.83 20.07 -9.08
CA GLU A 96 -8.19 19.65 -9.48
C GLU A 96 -9.23 20.05 -8.44
N GLN A 97 -8.89 19.98 -7.15
CA GLN A 97 -9.81 20.25 -6.04
C GLN A 97 -9.70 21.68 -5.50
N GLY A 98 -8.83 22.53 -6.05
CA GLY A 98 -8.63 23.91 -5.58
C GLY A 98 -8.13 23.99 -4.13
N LEU A 99 -7.31 23.02 -3.70
CA LEU A 99 -6.79 22.94 -2.33
C LEU A 99 -5.56 23.83 -2.17
N ARG A 100 -5.16 24.05 -0.92
CA ARG A 100 -3.88 24.71 -0.61
C ARG A 100 -2.71 23.81 -0.99
N GLU A 101 -1.61 24.43 -1.40
CA GLU A 101 -0.37 23.72 -1.68
C GLU A 101 0.16 23.00 -0.45
N ARG A 102 0.74 21.81 -0.68
CA ARG A 102 1.33 20.98 0.37
C ARG A 102 2.56 20.28 -0.15
N ILE A 103 3.49 19.99 0.76
CA ILE A 103 4.79 19.39 0.46
C ILE A 103 4.98 18.16 1.36
N LEU A 104 5.37 17.04 0.75
CA LEU A 104 5.81 15.84 1.48
C LEU A 104 7.18 16.11 2.08
N THR A 105 7.37 15.86 3.38
CA THR A 105 8.71 15.95 3.97
C THR A 105 9.57 14.75 3.58
N ASP A 106 10.89 14.88 3.69
CA ASP A 106 11.82 13.78 3.39
C ASP A 106 11.56 12.54 4.25
N GLU A 107 11.14 12.72 5.51
CA GLU A 107 10.75 11.63 6.40
C GLU A 107 9.47 10.93 5.92
N ALA A 108 8.49 11.70 5.43
CA ALA A 108 7.26 11.16 4.86
C ALA A 108 7.57 10.36 3.58
N LEU A 109 8.46 10.88 2.71
CA LEU A 109 8.93 10.18 1.51
C LEU A 109 9.67 8.88 1.84
N LYS A 110 10.51 8.87 2.89
CA LYS A 110 11.18 7.65 3.37
C LYS A 110 10.15 6.59 3.79
N LEU A 111 9.09 6.99 4.47
CA LEU A 111 8.01 6.07 4.85
C LEU A 111 7.27 5.51 3.63
N LEU A 112 6.95 6.37 2.64
CA LEU A 112 6.33 5.93 1.38
C LEU A 112 7.21 4.92 0.63
N LYS A 113 8.53 5.12 0.59
CA LYS A 113 9.48 4.18 -0.03
C LYS A 113 9.57 2.85 0.72
N GLY A 114 9.42 2.87 2.03
CA GLY A 114 9.50 1.68 2.88
C GLY A 114 8.26 0.78 2.83
N TYR A 115 7.16 1.25 2.26
CA TYR A 115 5.91 0.49 2.16
C TYR A 115 5.85 -0.40 0.92
N ASP A 116 5.17 -1.55 1.01
CA ASP A 116 5.14 -2.56 -0.05
C ASP A 116 4.09 -2.33 -1.14
N TRP A 117 3.16 -1.40 -0.93
CA TRP A 117 2.13 -1.01 -1.91
C TRP A 117 1.41 -2.20 -2.56
N PRO A 118 0.70 -3.04 -1.79
CA PRO A 118 -0.07 -4.16 -2.35
C PRO A 118 -1.09 -3.70 -3.42
N GLY A 119 -1.65 -2.50 -3.30
CA GLY A 119 -2.52 -1.89 -4.31
C GLY A 119 -1.79 -1.03 -5.35
N ASN A 120 -0.45 -1.09 -5.38
CA ASN A 120 0.43 -0.46 -6.37
C ASN A 120 0.15 1.06 -6.52
N VAL A 121 0.30 1.61 -7.73
CA VAL A 121 0.08 3.03 -8.03
C VAL A 121 -1.31 3.53 -7.60
N ARG A 122 -2.35 2.68 -7.69
CA ARG A 122 -3.71 3.04 -7.31
C ARG A 122 -3.82 3.35 -5.82
N GLU A 123 -3.18 2.52 -4.99
CA GLU A 123 -3.12 2.76 -3.54
C GLU A 123 -2.34 4.03 -3.20
N LEU A 124 -1.21 4.28 -3.87
CA LEU A 124 -0.43 5.50 -3.70
C LEU A 124 -1.26 6.75 -4.05
N ARG A 125 -1.97 6.75 -5.19
CA ARG A 125 -2.83 7.87 -5.59
C ARG A 125 -3.94 8.11 -4.56
N ASN A 126 -4.62 7.05 -4.11
CA ASN A 126 -5.68 7.15 -3.11
C ASN A 126 -5.17 7.66 -1.75
N LEU A 127 -3.94 7.33 -1.39
CA LEU A 127 -3.31 7.91 -0.21
C LEU A 127 -3.03 9.41 -0.42
N MET A 128 -2.44 9.80 -1.56
CA MET A 128 -2.15 11.21 -1.87
C MET A 128 -3.42 12.06 -1.86
N GLU A 129 -4.53 11.53 -2.37
CA GLU A 129 -5.83 12.18 -2.31
C GLU A 129 -6.31 12.40 -0.88
N ARG A 130 -6.25 11.34 -0.06
CA ARG A 130 -6.65 11.40 1.35
C ARG A 130 -5.84 12.41 2.14
N VAL A 131 -4.52 12.43 2.00
CA VAL A 131 -3.66 13.37 2.74
C VAL A 131 -3.82 14.80 2.22
N ALA A 132 -4.06 14.97 0.91
CA ALA A 132 -4.42 16.27 0.35
C ALA A 132 -5.73 16.80 0.92
N ILE A 133 -6.68 15.97 1.31
CA ILE A 133 -7.94 16.49 1.89
C ILE A 133 -7.80 16.71 3.40
N MET A 134 -7.20 15.76 4.12
CA MET A 134 -7.24 15.72 5.59
C MET A 134 -6.16 16.56 6.28
N VAL A 135 -5.00 16.77 5.66
CA VAL A 135 -3.90 17.50 6.30
C VAL A 135 -4.19 19.00 6.22
N GLN A 136 -4.29 19.67 7.38
CA GLN A 136 -4.57 21.11 7.43
C GLN A 136 -3.31 21.99 7.30
N GLY A 137 -2.11 21.40 7.49
CA GLY A 137 -0.82 22.09 7.33
C GLY A 137 -0.25 22.03 5.92
N GLU A 138 0.77 22.85 5.67
CA GLU A 138 1.53 22.89 4.40
C GLU A 138 2.49 21.70 4.25
N ARG A 139 2.90 21.08 5.37
CA ARG A 139 3.86 19.97 5.39
C ARG A 139 3.14 18.68 5.77
N ILE A 140 3.25 17.67 4.93
CA ILE A 140 2.75 16.32 5.19
C ILE A 140 3.87 15.55 5.90
N LEU A 141 3.64 15.23 7.17
CA LEU A 141 4.57 14.55 8.06
C LEU A 141 4.34 13.03 8.04
N PRO A 142 5.29 12.21 8.53
CA PRO A 142 5.10 10.77 8.65
C PRO A 142 3.83 10.36 9.42
N GLY A 143 3.44 11.13 10.44
CA GLY A 143 2.23 10.87 11.23
C GLY A 143 0.93 11.01 10.42
N ASP A 144 0.91 11.88 9.42
CA ASP A 144 -0.24 12.07 8.53
C ASP A 144 -0.42 10.87 7.58
N LEU A 145 0.67 10.11 7.36
CA LEU A 145 0.68 8.89 6.58
C LEU A 145 0.30 7.64 7.39
N ALA A 146 -0.07 7.77 8.67
CA ALA A 146 -0.48 6.63 9.51
C ALA A 146 -1.66 5.83 8.92
N ILE A 147 -2.38 6.40 7.94
CA ILE A 147 -3.42 5.74 7.15
C ILE A 147 -2.85 4.58 6.31
N ILE A 148 -1.58 4.63 5.89
CA ILE A 148 -0.88 3.51 5.23
C ILE A 148 -0.93 2.25 6.10
N SER A 149 -0.77 2.42 7.42
CA SER A 149 -0.85 1.32 8.39
C SER A 149 -2.26 0.74 8.53
N LYS A 150 -3.31 1.51 8.23
CA LYS A 150 -4.71 1.07 8.36
C LYS A 150 -5.19 0.27 7.14
N ASN A 151 -4.65 0.53 5.96
CA ASN A 151 -5.06 -0.15 4.72
C ASN A 151 -4.25 -1.42 4.40
N GLY A 152 -3.02 -1.56 4.93
CA GLY A 152 -2.21 -2.78 4.78
C GLY A 152 -2.66 -3.96 5.64
N GLN A 153 -3.71 -3.80 6.44
CA GLN A 153 -4.31 -4.83 7.29
C GLN A 153 -5.82 -4.87 7.11
N GLU A 154 -6.31 -5.22 5.91
CA GLU A 154 -7.69 -5.75 5.79
C GLU A 154 -7.77 -7.20 6.30
N LYS A 155 -7.41 -7.38 7.58
CA LYS A 155 -7.97 -8.38 8.48
C LYS A 155 -8.29 -7.69 9.79
N GLY A 156 -9.49 -7.13 9.85
CA GLY A 156 -10.06 -6.51 11.05
C GLY A 156 -10.12 -4.99 10.94
N LEU A 157 -11.27 -4.45 11.32
CA LEU A 157 -11.51 -3.02 11.51
C LEU A 157 -10.34 -2.33 12.22
N PRO A 158 -10.15 -1.00 12.06
CA PRO A 158 -9.15 -0.28 12.84
C PRO A 158 -9.46 -0.46 14.32
N GLN A 159 -8.70 -1.33 14.98
CA GLN A 159 -8.72 -1.44 16.42
C GLN A 159 -8.33 -0.07 16.94
N LEU A 160 -9.32 0.67 17.42
CA LEU A 160 -9.09 1.80 18.30
C LEU A 160 -8.17 1.28 19.43
N PRO A 161 -7.32 2.12 20.04
CA PRO A 161 -6.47 1.69 21.15
C PRO A 161 -7.23 0.93 22.26
N GLY A 162 -8.55 1.09 22.35
CA GLY A 162 -9.42 0.32 23.24
C GLY A 162 -9.63 -1.17 22.91
N ASP A 163 -9.41 -1.62 21.67
CA ASP A 163 -9.65 -3.04 21.29
C ASP A 163 -8.44 -3.95 21.54
N ARG A 164 -7.25 -3.37 21.78
CA ARG A 164 -6.00 -4.11 22.07
C ARG A 164 -5.82 -4.44 23.55
N TYR A 165 -6.53 -3.73 24.43
CA TYR A 165 -6.34 -3.78 25.87
C TYR A 165 -7.68 -4.09 26.53
N GLY A 166 -7.73 -5.13 27.37
CA GLY A 166 -8.93 -5.51 28.11
C GLY A 166 -9.32 -4.49 29.18
N SER A 167 -8.44 -3.54 29.50
CA SER A 167 -8.72 -2.45 30.42
C SER A 167 -7.86 -1.21 30.18
N LEU A 168 -8.33 -0.04 30.62
CA LEU A 168 -7.54 1.20 30.67
C LEU A 168 -6.23 1.02 31.46
N ARG A 169 -6.23 0.13 32.44
CA ARG A 169 -5.05 -0.19 33.25
C ARG A 169 -3.96 -0.85 32.41
N GLU A 170 -4.32 -1.79 31.53
CA GLU A 170 -3.39 -2.45 30.61
C GLU A 170 -2.85 -1.46 29.57
N ALA A 171 -3.74 -0.65 28.97
CA ALA A 171 -3.34 0.37 27.99
C ALA A 171 -2.34 1.38 28.59
N ARG A 172 -2.58 1.82 29.83
CA ARG A 172 -1.65 2.71 30.56
C ARG A 172 -0.34 2.02 30.89
N ALA A 173 -0.36 0.76 31.31
CA ALA A 173 0.85 0.02 31.65
C ALA A 173 1.77 -0.15 30.43
N ASP A 174 1.21 -0.49 29.27
CA ASP A 174 1.96 -0.63 28.03
C ASP A 174 2.56 0.68 27.54
N PHE A 175 1.76 1.76 27.56
CA PHE A 175 2.24 3.09 27.23
C PHE A 175 3.35 3.54 28.19
N GLU A 176 3.16 3.38 29.50
CA GLU A 176 4.17 3.70 30.50
C GLU A 176 5.45 2.88 30.27
N LYS A 177 5.33 1.59 29.96
CA LYS A 177 6.47 0.71 29.68
C LYS A 177 7.27 1.21 28.48
N TYR A 178 6.60 1.48 27.37
CA TYR A 178 7.23 2.01 26.17
C TYR A 178 7.92 3.35 26.44
N TYR A 179 7.20 4.30 27.04
CA TYR A 179 7.69 5.66 27.26
C TYR A 179 8.91 5.69 28.20
N ILE A 180 8.88 4.91 29.29
CA ILE A 180 10.02 4.81 30.23
C ILE A 180 11.22 4.14 29.56
N THR A 181 10.99 3.10 28.74
CA THR A 181 12.07 2.37 28.06
C THR A 181 12.79 3.25 27.04
N GLU A 182 12.07 4.03 26.24
CA GLU A 182 12.69 4.95 25.27
C GLU A 182 13.51 6.04 25.97
N ARG A 183 12.98 6.62 27.06
CA ARG A 183 13.70 7.64 27.85
C ARG A 183 14.92 7.08 28.58
N LEU A 184 14.87 5.82 29.01
CA LEU A 184 16.06 5.12 29.54
C LEU A 184 17.12 4.95 28.46
N LYS A 185 16.76 4.52 27.25
CA LYS A 185 17.72 4.38 26.13
C LYS A 185 18.38 5.70 25.75
N GLU A 186 17.60 6.78 25.64
CA GLU A 186 18.12 8.13 25.34
C GLU A 186 19.09 8.65 26.41
N ASN A 187 18.94 8.18 27.66
CA ASN A 187 19.80 8.51 28.78
C ASN A 187 20.83 7.42 29.11
N ASN A 188 21.11 6.49 28.18
CA ASN A 188 22.06 5.39 28.34
C ASN A 188 21.81 4.57 29.62
N TRP A 189 20.54 4.25 29.88
CA TRP A 189 20.07 3.53 31.07
C TRP A 189 20.41 4.19 32.41
N ASN A 190 20.77 5.48 32.41
CA ASN A 190 20.98 6.24 33.63
C ASN A 190 19.64 6.57 34.30
N VAL A 191 19.28 5.79 35.32
CA VAL A 191 18.00 5.91 36.03
C VAL A 191 17.84 7.27 36.73
N THR A 192 18.91 7.87 37.26
CA THR A 192 18.83 9.18 37.92
C THR A 192 18.51 10.27 36.91
N LYS A 193 19.26 10.32 35.80
CA LYS A 193 19.04 11.29 34.73
C LYS A 193 17.66 11.13 34.07
N THR A 194 17.21 9.88 33.93
CA THR A 194 15.89 9.58 33.37
C THR A 194 14.76 9.96 34.31
N ALA A 195 14.93 9.80 35.63
CA ALA A 195 13.95 10.24 36.63
C ALA A 195 13.77 11.76 36.61
N ASP A 196 14.88 12.50 36.51
CA ASP A 196 14.88 13.96 36.42
C ASP A 196 14.19 14.44 35.13
N ASP A 197 14.50 13.81 33.98
CA ASP A 197 13.88 14.13 32.69
C ASP A 197 12.37 13.82 32.66
N LEU A 198 11.98 12.70 33.28
CA LEU A 198 10.58 12.31 33.47
C LEU A 198 9.86 13.11 34.56
N LYS A 199 10.56 13.98 35.30
CA LYS A 199 10.05 14.77 36.43
C LYS A 199 9.36 13.93 37.50
N ILE A 200 9.94 12.76 37.81
CA ILE A 200 9.46 11.86 38.86
C ILE A 200 10.59 11.50 39.80
N GLU A 201 10.25 11.14 41.04
CA GLU A 201 11.27 10.67 41.98
C GLU A 201 11.94 9.38 41.49
N ARG A 202 13.25 9.29 41.66
CA ARG A 202 14.05 8.11 41.32
C ARG A 202 13.52 6.82 41.96
N SER A 203 13.06 6.90 43.21
CA SER A 203 12.42 5.79 43.95
C SER A 203 11.16 5.28 43.23
N ASN A 204 10.36 6.20 42.67
CA ASN A 204 9.13 5.90 41.94
C ASN A 204 9.44 5.30 40.56
N LEU A 205 10.45 5.80 39.87
CA LEU A 205 10.92 5.23 38.60
C LEU A 205 11.43 3.79 38.80
N HIS A 206 12.24 3.52 39.82
CA HIS A 206 12.69 2.15 40.13
C HIS A 206 11.51 1.19 40.39
N ARG A 207 10.51 1.65 41.15
CA ARG A 207 9.31 0.85 41.42
C ARG A 207 8.52 0.56 40.13
N LYS A 208 8.38 1.56 39.24
CA LYS A 208 7.71 1.41 37.95
C LYS A 208 8.47 0.45 37.01
N MET A 209 9.80 0.53 36.95
CA MET A 209 10.63 -0.39 36.17
C MET A 209 10.43 -1.85 36.61
N LYS A 210 10.43 -2.09 37.94
CA LYS A 210 10.19 -3.43 38.50
C LYS A 210 8.77 -3.96 38.22
N LEU A 211 7.76 -3.10 38.31
CA LEU A 211 6.36 -3.47 38.07
C LEU A 211 6.07 -3.75 36.58
N LEU A 212 6.74 -3.03 35.67
CA LEU A 212 6.53 -3.15 34.23
C LEU A 212 7.50 -4.13 33.54
N GLY A 213 8.44 -4.72 34.30
CA GLY A 213 9.46 -5.63 33.78
C GLY A 213 10.36 -4.94 32.76
N ILE A 214 10.90 -3.77 33.14
CA ILE A 214 11.86 -2.99 32.33
C ILE A 214 13.25 -3.30 32.88
N GLU A 215 14.04 -4.04 32.12
CA GLU A 215 15.40 -4.42 32.45
C GLU A 215 16.32 -4.06 31.27
N GLU A 216 17.56 -3.69 31.58
CA GLU A 216 18.59 -3.49 30.56
C GLU A 216 18.97 -4.86 30.00
N ASP A 217 18.74 -5.06 28.70
CA ASP A 217 19.05 -6.31 28.02
C ASP A 217 20.57 -6.37 27.79
N ILE A 218 21.32 -6.80 28.82
CA ILE A 218 22.76 -7.01 28.75
C ILE A 218 23.02 -8.33 28.04
N LYS A 219 22.77 -8.39 26.73
CA LYS A 219 23.30 -9.45 25.85
C LYS A 219 23.86 -8.88 24.55
N SER A 220 25.10 -9.32 24.30
CA SER A 220 25.89 -9.22 23.07
C SER A 220 26.83 -8.01 22.93
N GLN A 221 27.96 -8.06 23.66
CA GLN A 221 29.27 -7.98 23.00
C GLN A 221 29.53 -9.26 22.20
#